data_AF-F4N426-F1
#
_entry.id   AF-F4N426-F1
#
_cell.length_a   1.000
_cell.length_b   1.000
_cell.length_c   1.000
_cell.angle_alpha   90.00
_cell.angle_beta   90.00
_cell.angle_gamma   90.00
#
_symmetry.space_group_name_H-M   'P 1'
#
loop_
_entity.id
_entity.type
_entity.pdbx_description
1 polymer ?
#
loop_
_entity_poly.entity_id
_entity_poly.type
_entity_poly.pdbx_seq_one_letter_code
_entity_poly.pdbx_strand_id
1 'polypeptide(L)' 'MLMATYRQIADDVKSRTGRTVKTCWIAHVKSLHGLTRRVSPNRISTESRVYPCPDKWVAEIEQSMRNLGEL' A
#
# COMPACT_ATOMS: atom_id res chain seq x y z
N MET A 1 0.52 -19.89 4.01
CA MET A 1 -0.04 -18.77 3.21
C MET A 1 0.71 -17.51 3.63
N LEU A 2 1.66 -17.05 2.81
CA LEU A 2 2.55 -15.92 3.13
C LEU A 2 1.81 -14.62 2.82
N MET A 3 1.59 -13.77 3.83
CA MET A 3 1.09 -12.41 3.61
C MET A 3 2.09 -11.64 2.75
N ALA A 4 1.61 -10.93 1.73
CA ALA A 4 2.46 -10.10 0.90
C ALA A 4 3.12 -9.01 1.76
N THR A 5 4.45 -9.09 1.88
CA THR A 5 5.21 -8.10 2.64
C THR A 5 5.23 -6.77 1.89
N TYR A 6 5.42 -5.67 2.62
CA TYR A 6 5.58 -4.35 2.01
C TYR A 6 6.72 -4.31 0.97
N ARG A 7 7.75 -5.14 1.15
CA ARG A 7 8.88 -5.29 0.23
C ARG A 7 8.42 -5.90 -1.11
N GLN A 8 7.67 -7.00 -1.06
CA GLN A 8 7.19 -7.69 -2.27
C GLN A 8 6.28 -6.80 -3.10
N ILE A 9 5.37 -6.06 -2.47
CA ILE A 9 4.51 -5.10 -3.16
C ILE A 9 5.36 -3.99 -3.82
N ALA A 10 6.35 -3.44 -3.11
CA ALA A 10 7.22 -2.40 -3.65
C ALA A 10 8.09 -2.89 -4.83
N ASP A 11 8.61 -4.11 -4.73
CA ASP A 11 9.44 -4.72 -5.79
C ASP A 11 8.61 -5.07 -7.03
N ASP A 12 7.39 -5.57 -6.86
CA ASP A 12 6.47 -5.89 -7.97
C ASP A 12 6.02 -4.61 -8.71
N VAL A 13 5.64 -3.55 -7.98
CA VAL A 13 5.35 -2.23 -8.60
C VAL A 13 6.59 -1.68 -9.32
N LYS A 14 7.78 -1.80 -8.72
CA LYS A 14 9.04 -1.37 -9.35
C LYS A 14 9.33 -2.15 -10.63
N SER A 15 9.08 -3.46 -10.64
CA SER A 15 9.28 -4.30 -11.81
C SER A 15 8.37 -3.89 -12.99
N ARG A 16 7.16 -3.40 -12.71
CA ARG A 16 6.23 -2.96 -13.76
C ARG A 16 6.43 -1.52 -14.20
N THR A 17 6.69 -0.62 -13.25
CA THR A 17 6.69 0.83 -13.50
C THR A 17 8.09 1.44 -13.58
N GLY A 18 9.12 0.67 -13.24
CA GLY A 18 10.49 1.14 -13.07
C GLY A 18 10.72 2.01 -11.83
N ARG A 19 9.70 2.23 -10.98
CA ARG A 19 9.78 3.13 -9.81
C ARG A 19 9.35 2.43 -8.53
N THR A 20 10.10 2.68 -7.46
CA THR A 20 9.79 2.17 -6.12
C THR A 20 8.73 3.03 -5.45
N VAL A 21 7.61 2.43 -5.05
CA VAL A 21 6.57 3.08 -4.24
C VAL A 21 6.97 3.16 -2.78
N LYS A 22 6.50 4.20 -2.08
CA LYS A 22 6.75 4.35 -0.64
C LYS A 22 5.84 3.41 0.17
N THR A 23 6.35 2.91 1.28
CA THR A 23 5.59 2.05 2.20
C THR A 23 4.36 2.74 2.78
N CYS A 24 4.38 4.08 2.93
CA CYS A 24 3.22 4.86 3.36
C CYS A 24 2.05 4.80 2.36
N TRP A 25 2.34 4.68 1.06
CA TRP A 25 1.32 4.48 0.03
C TRP A 25 0.74 3.08 0.09
N ILE A 26 1.57 2.06 0.31
CA ILE A 26 1.07 0.68 0.45
C ILE A 26 0.17 0.54 1.68
N ALA A 27 0.56 1.14 2.81
CA ALA A 27 -0.27 1.20 4.00
C ALA A 27 -1.58 1.98 3.78
N HIS A 28 -1.54 3.05 2.96
CA HIS A 28 -2.73 3.80 2.56
C HIS A 28 -3.71 2.90 1.79
N VAL A 29 -3.24 2.21 0.74
CA VAL A 29 -4.08 1.32 -0.09
C VAL A 29 -4.62 0.15 0.74
N LYS A 30 -3.78 -0.50 1.55
CA LYS A 30 -4.24 -1.51 2.51
C LYS A 30 -5.34 -1.00 3.44
N SER A 31 -5.25 0.26 3.87
CA SER A 31 -6.26 0.88 4.73
C SER A 31 -7.56 1.16 3.97
N LEU A 32 -7.51 1.47 2.66
CA LEU A 32 -8.71 1.64 1.83
C LEU A 32 -9.50 0.33 1.71
N HIS A 33 -8.80 -0.80 1.64
CA HIS A 33 -9.41 -2.14 1.54
C HIS A 33 -9.67 -2.81 2.90
N GLY A 34 -9.50 -2.11 4.02
CA GLY A 34 -9.70 -2.67 5.36
C GLY A 34 -8.67 -3.73 5.78
N LEU A 35 -7.57 -3.90 5.03
CA LEU A 35 -6.52 -4.88 5.26
C LEU A 35 -5.46 -4.42 6.29
N THR A 36 -5.60 -3.20 6.83
CA THR A 36 -4.72 -2.72 7.93
C THR A 36 -5.17 -3.27 9.27
N ARG A 37 -4.46 -4.29 9.76
CA ARG A 37 -4.75 -5.01 11.01
C ARG A 37 -4.41 -4.25 12.30
N ARG A 38 -3.73 -3.09 12.21
CA ARG A 38 -3.38 -2.26 13.37
C ARG A 38 -3.45 -0.77 13.01
N VAL A 39 -4.32 -0.04 13.68
CA VAL A 39 -4.23 1.42 13.76
C VAL A 39 -2.99 1.73 14.58
N SER A 40 -2.03 2.49 14.03
CA SER A 40 -0.84 2.88 14.79
C SER A 40 -1.28 3.72 16.00
N PRO A 41 -0.87 3.39 17.23
CA PRO A 41 -1.27 4.12 18.44
C PRO A 41 -0.76 5.57 18.49
N ASN A 42 0.21 5.93 17.67
CA ASN A 42 0.72 7.31 17.50
C ASN A 42 -0.08 8.15 16.47
N ARG A 43 -1.30 7.74 16.12
CA ARG A 43 -2.14 8.47 15.16
C ARG A 43 -2.89 9.59 15.88
N ILE A 44 -2.37 10.82 15.81
CA ILE A 44 -2.97 12.03 16.40
C ILE A 44 -4.21 12.53 15.60
N SER A 45 -4.33 12.17 14.32
CA SER A 45 -5.53 12.47 13.52
C SER A 45 -5.85 11.35 12.52
N THR A 46 -7.12 10.96 12.46
CA THR A 46 -7.67 9.99 11.50
C THR A 46 -8.03 10.60 10.15
N GLU A 47 -8.18 11.93 10.11
CA GLU A 47 -8.90 12.66 9.05
C GLU A 47 -7.97 13.35 8.02
N SER A 48 -6.76 13.78 8.41
CA SER A 48 -5.87 14.53 7.50
C SER A 48 -4.65 13.72 7.10
N ARG A 49 -4.74 13.01 5.97
CA ARG A 49 -3.57 12.40 5.34
C ARG A 49 -2.76 13.49 4.63
N VAL A 50 -1.66 13.91 5.25
CA VAL A 50 -0.74 14.98 4.79
C VAL A 50 -0.19 14.75 3.37
N TYR A 51 -0.16 13.51 2.89
CA TYR A 51 0.23 13.18 1.52
C TYR A 51 -0.81 12.27 0.87
N PRO A 52 -1.67 12.78 -0.04
CA PRO A 52 -2.48 11.92 -0.88
C PRO A 52 -1.54 11.03 -1.72
N CYS A 53 -1.81 9.72 -1.73
CA CYS A 53 -1.14 8.84 -2.68
C CYS A 53 -1.66 9.22 -4.07
N PRO A 54 -0.80 9.55 -5.04
CA PRO A 54 -1.25 9.78 -6.40
C PRO A 54 -2.04 8.55 -6.89
N ASP A 55 -3.19 8.76 -7.52
CA ASP A 55 -4.09 7.67 -7.96
C ASP A 55 -3.37 6.63 -8.84
N LYS A 56 -2.40 7.10 -9.62
CA LYS A 56 -1.50 6.24 -10.42
C LYS A 56 -0.81 5.17 -9.57
N TRP A 57 -0.31 5.52 -8.38
CA TRP A 57 0.35 4.56 -7.50
C TRP A 57 -0.64 3.72 -6.72
N VAL A 58 -1.84 4.23 -6.45
CA VAL A 58 -2.93 3.44 -5.84
C VAL A 58 -3.27 2.25 -6.73
N ALA A 59 -3.55 2.50 -8.02
CA ALA A 59 -3.87 1.46 -8.98
C ALA A 59 -2.75 0.41 -9.12
N GLU A 60 -1.49 0.85 -9.15
CA GLU A 60 -0.34 -0.06 -9.23
C GLU A 60 -0.19 -0.92 -7.97
N ILE A 61 -0.37 -0.32 -6.79
CA ILE A 61 -0.29 -1.06 -5.53
C ILE A 61 -1.45 -2.06 -5.43
N GLU A 62 -2.67 -1.68 -5.82
CA GLU A 62 -3.82 -2.58 -5.87
C GLU A 62 -3.56 -3.76 -6.81
N GLN A 63 -3.04 -3.50 -8.00
CA GLN A 63 -2.69 -4.54 -8.96
C GLN A 63 -1.63 -5.49 -8.36
N SER A 64 -0.62 -4.95 -7.68
CA SER A 64 0.37 -5.77 -6.97
C SER A 64 -0.23 -6.62 -5.87
N MET A 65 -1.13 -6.06 -5.07
CA MET A 65 -1.81 -6.80 -4.01
C MET A 65 -2.67 -7.94 -4.58
N ARG A 66 -3.36 -7.72 -5.70
CA ARG A 66 -4.10 -8.77 -6.44
C ARG A 66 -3.17 -9.86 -6.95
N ASN A 67 -2.06 -9.49 -7.58
CA ASN A 67 -1.07 -10.44 -8.11
C ASN A 67 -0.47 -11.32 -7.00
N LEU A 68 -0.29 -10.75 -5.80
CA LEU A 68 0.23 -11.44 -4.63
C LEU A 68 -0.84 -12.19 -3.81
N GLY A 69 -2.12 -12.13 -4.22
CA GLY A 69 -3.24 -12.80 -3.56
C GLY A 69 -3.61 -12.20 -2.20
N GLU A 70 -3.31 -10.91 -1.98
CA GLU A 70 -3.71 -10.16 -0.78
C GLU A 70 -5.09 -9.50 -0.92
N LEU A 71 -5.58 -9.39 -2.15
CA LEU A 71 -6.81 -8.72 -2.59
C LEU A 71 -7.51 -9.61 -3.64
#